data_AF-A0AA35WJI1-F1
#
_entry.id   AF-A0AA35WJI1-F1
#
_cell.length_a   1.000
_cell.length_b   1.000
_cell.length_c   1.000
_cell.angle_alpha   90.00
_cell.angle_beta   90.00
_cell.angle_gamma   90.00
#
_symmetry.space_group_name_H-M   'P 1'
#
loop_
_entity.id
_entity.type
_entity.pdbx_description
1 polymer ?
#
loop_
_entity_poly.entity_id
_entity_poly.type
_entity_poly.pdbx_seq_one_letter_code
_entity_poly.pdbx_strand_id
1 'polypeptide(L)'
;MSDDEESMTGSLRRLQISLPHPWDQQQPGKRNVREPDELPCEKVDRAVIRDLSQVLVLWTWPARSLGLEDSDIATIQLDNPGDTREQSYKMLHTWVQRCRAVSHLPDIRSCLTD
;
A
#
# COMPACT_ATOMS: atom_id res chain seq x y z
N MET A 1 52.95 16.63 -48.56
CA MET A 1 51.91 15.93 -49.32
C MET A 1 50.83 15.62 -48.29
N SER A 2 49.93 16.55 -47.91
CA SER A 2 49.11 17.46 -48.74
C SER A 2 48.47 16.64 -49.86
N ASP A 3 47.17 16.43 -49.97
CA ASP A 3 45.97 17.21 -49.64
C ASP A 3 44.81 16.19 -49.46
N ASP A 4 43.90 16.33 -48.50
CA ASP A 4 42.63 17.09 -48.58
C ASP A 4 41.69 16.63 -49.71
N GLU A 5 40.62 15.90 -49.35
CA GLU A 5 39.34 15.98 -50.06
C GLU A 5 38.17 15.87 -49.07
N GLU A 6 37.87 17.04 -48.50
CA GLU A 6 36.56 17.61 -48.21
C GLU A 6 35.34 16.91 -48.87
N SER A 7 34.31 16.52 -48.10
CA SER A 7 32.93 16.96 -48.43
C SER A 7 31.89 16.63 -47.37
N MET A 8 31.40 17.72 -46.77
CA MET A 8 30.10 18.03 -46.22
C MET A 8 29.00 16.95 -46.33
N THR A 9 28.28 16.72 -45.23
CA THR A 9 26.82 16.92 -45.19
C THR A 9 26.25 16.68 -43.79
N GLY A 10 25.33 17.55 -43.38
CA GLY A 10 24.21 17.12 -42.56
C GLY A 10 24.40 17.16 -41.05
N SER A 11 24.37 18.37 -40.49
CA SER A 11 23.91 18.59 -39.12
C SER A 11 22.51 17.96 -38.95
N LEU A 12 22.43 16.76 -38.38
CA LEU A 12 21.20 16.23 -37.81
C LEU A 12 21.37 16.21 -36.30
N ARG A 13 21.02 17.35 -35.69
CA ARG A 13 20.64 17.43 -34.28
C ARG A 13 19.50 16.43 -34.08
N ARG A 14 19.84 15.20 -33.70
CA ARG A 14 18.86 14.26 -33.21
C ARG A 14 18.43 14.82 -31.87
N LEU A 15 17.34 15.58 -31.90
CA LEU A 15 16.53 15.90 -30.75
C LEU A 15 16.16 14.55 -30.11
N GLN A 16 16.94 14.11 -29.13
CA GLN A 16 16.44 13.17 -28.15
C GLN A 16 15.43 13.96 -27.35
N ILE A 17 14.21 13.93 -27.85
CA ILE A 17 13.00 14.27 -27.12
C ILE A 17 13.06 13.39 -25.87
N SER A 18 13.38 14.01 -24.73
CA SER A 18 13.19 13.40 -23.42
C SER A 18 11.72 13.03 -23.32
N LEU A 19 11.37 11.79 -23.63
CA LEU A 19 10.07 11.26 -23.28
C LEU A 19 10.00 11.33 -21.75
N PRO A 20 9.05 12.10 -21.17
CA PRO A 20 8.86 12.08 -19.74
C PRO A 20 8.50 10.65 -19.32
N HIS A 21 9.22 10.14 -18.33
CA HIS A 21 8.90 8.85 -17.73
C HIS A 21 7.51 8.94 -17.08
N PRO A 22 6.72 7.87 -17.11
CA PRO A 22 5.32 7.87 -16.67
C PRO A 22 5.11 8.14 -15.16
N TRP A 23 6.17 8.38 -14.39
CA TRP A 23 6.11 8.74 -12.98
C TRP A 23 6.44 10.22 -12.70
N ASP A 24 6.84 11.01 -13.71
CA ASP A 24 7.20 12.43 -13.56
C ASP A 24 5.99 13.39 -13.55
N GLN A 25 4.84 12.91 -13.07
CA GLN A 25 3.63 13.72 -12.89
C GLN A 25 3.26 13.82 -11.41
N GLN A 26 4.26 14.03 -10.54
CA GLN A 26 4.03 14.41 -9.16
C GLN A 26 3.76 15.92 -9.09
N GLN A 27 2.48 16.31 -9.21
CA GLN A 27 2.05 17.68 -8.96
C GLN A 27 2.31 18.08 -7.49
N PRO A 28 2.92 19.25 -7.21
CA PRO A 28 2.95 19.84 -5.87
C PRO A 28 1.65 20.62 -5.68
N GLY A 29 0.62 19.98 -5.14
CA GLY A 29 -0.65 20.68 -4.98
C GLY A 29 -1.71 19.84 -4.31
N LYS A 30 -1.86 20.05 -3.00
CA LYS A 30 -3.05 19.71 -2.23
C LYS A 30 -3.39 18.22 -2.26
N ARG A 31 -2.79 17.48 -1.30
CA ARG A 31 -3.46 16.31 -0.74
C ARG A 31 -4.77 16.80 -0.14
N ASN A 32 -5.82 16.86 -0.94
CA ASN A 32 -7.15 16.60 -0.44
C ASN A 32 -7.06 15.17 0.07
N VAL A 33 -6.77 15.05 1.37
CA VAL A 33 -7.04 13.85 2.14
C VAL A 33 -8.53 13.64 1.93
N ARG A 34 -8.89 12.82 0.94
CA ARG A 34 -10.19 12.18 0.94
C ARG A 34 -10.16 11.36 2.21
N GLU A 35 -10.85 11.87 3.22
CA GLU A 35 -11.30 11.09 4.36
C GLU A 35 -11.76 9.75 3.76
N PRO A 36 -11.09 8.63 4.10
CA PRO A 36 -11.53 7.35 3.60
C PRO A 36 -12.96 7.19 4.11
N ASP A 37 -13.91 7.18 3.17
CA ASP A 37 -15.28 6.74 3.38
C ASP A 37 -15.17 5.50 4.26
N GLU A 38 -15.48 5.65 5.55
CA GLU A 38 -15.21 4.65 6.57
C GLU A 38 -16.09 3.46 6.26
N LEU A 39 -15.59 2.55 5.42
CA LEU A 39 -16.20 1.25 5.19
C LEU A 39 -16.32 0.63 6.58
N PRO A 40 -17.54 0.55 7.13
CA PRO A 40 -17.68 0.12 8.50
C PRO A 40 -17.31 -1.35 8.48
N CYS A 41 -16.21 -1.71 9.16
CA CYS A 41 -15.77 -3.09 9.36
C CYS A 41 -16.77 -3.88 10.24
N GLU A 42 -18.03 -3.48 10.25
CA GLU A 42 -18.95 -3.65 11.37
C GLU A 42 -19.23 -5.12 11.61
N LYS A 43 -19.21 -5.99 10.58
CA LYS A 43 -19.53 -7.41 10.74
C LYS A 43 -18.78 -8.32 9.77
N VAL A 44 -17.44 -8.25 9.75
CA VAL A 44 -16.67 -9.34 9.14
C VAL A 44 -16.87 -10.60 9.99
N ASP A 45 -17.60 -11.57 9.44
CA ASP A 45 -17.93 -12.83 10.12
C ASP A 45 -16.67 -13.71 10.29
N ARG A 46 -16.61 -14.45 11.40
CA ARG A 46 -15.51 -15.41 11.66
C ARG A 46 -15.41 -16.47 10.56
N ALA A 47 -16.54 -16.89 10.00
CA ALA A 47 -16.55 -17.84 8.88
C ALA A 47 -15.79 -17.27 7.66
N VAL A 48 -16.04 -16.00 7.33
CA VAL A 48 -15.36 -15.30 6.22
C VAL A 48 -13.85 -15.19 6.48
N ILE A 49 -13.45 -14.86 7.72
CA ILE A 49 -12.02 -14.78 8.10
C ILE A 49 -11.33 -16.14 7.87
N ARG A 50 -11.98 -17.24 8.26
CA ARG A 50 -11.45 -18.59 8.10
C ARG A 50 -11.39 -19.02 6.64
N ASP A 51 -12.35 -18.61 5.83
CA ASP A 51 -12.36 -18.98 4.40
C ASP A 51 -11.30 -18.16 3.64
N LEU A 52 -11.16 -16.87 3.95
CA LEU A 52 -10.11 -16.02 3.39
C LEU A 52 -8.70 -16.47 3.79
N SER A 53 -8.50 -16.96 5.02
CA SER A 53 -7.19 -17.46 5.44
C SER A 53 -6.73 -18.70 4.68
N GLN A 54 -7.66 -19.47 4.09
CA GLN A 54 -7.31 -20.63 3.27
C GLN A 54 -6.81 -20.25 1.87
N VAL A 55 -7.22 -19.10 1.35
CA VAL A 55 -6.86 -18.63 -0.01
C VAL A 55 -5.71 -17.61 -0.01
N LEU A 56 -5.50 -16.92 1.11
CA LEU A 56 -4.45 -15.93 1.25
C LEU A 56 -3.09 -16.56 1.53
N VAL A 57 -2.43 -17.10 0.50
CA VAL A 57 -1.07 -17.63 0.62
C VAL A 57 -0.04 -16.50 0.77
N LEU A 58 -0.30 -15.33 0.17
CA LEU A 58 0.59 -14.16 0.23
C LEU A 58 0.00 -13.07 1.13
N TRP A 59 -0.16 -13.37 2.41
CA TRP A 59 -0.90 -12.52 3.36
C TRP A 59 -0.18 -11.23 3.79
N THR A 60 1.14 -11.14 3.61
CA THR A 60 1.93 -9.98 4.04
C THR A 60 1.60 -8.72 3.23
N TRP A 61 1.29 -8.86 1.94
CA TRP A 61 0.93 -7.73 1.08
C TRP A 61 -0.48 -7.17 1.41
N PRO A 62 -1.52 -8.01 1.57
CA PRO A 62 -2.79 -7.59 2.14
C PRO A 62 -2.65 -6.99 3.53
N ALA A 63 -1.80 -7.54 4.41
CA ALA A 63 -1.60 -7.00 5.76
C ALA A 63 -1.24 -5.50 5.74
N ARG A 64 -0.27 -5.11 4.89
CA ARG A 64 0.12 -3.71 4.72
C ARG A 64 -0.99 -2.85 4.12
N SER A 65 -1.72 -3.40 3.15
CA SER A 65 -2.86 -2.71 2.52
C SER A 65 -4.01 -2.50 3.51
N LEU A 66 -4.12 -3.36 4.51
CA LEU A 66 -5.07 -3.29 5.61
C LEU A 66 -4.57 -2.42 6.78
N GLY A 67 -3.39 -1.81 6.66
CA GLY A 67 -2.83 -0.90 7.66
C GLY A 67 -2.19 -1.61 8.86
N LEU A 68 -1.82 -2.88 8.76
CA LEU A 68 -0.94 -3.50 9.75
C LEU A 68 0.49 -2.99 9.56
N GLU A 69 1.16 -2.73 10.67
CA GLU A 69 2.55 -2.28 10.67
C GLU A 69 3.49 -3.47 10.42
N ASP A 70 4.69 -3.20 9.92
CA ASP A 70 5.69 -4.25 9.71
C ASP A 70 6.08 -4.97 11.01
N SER A 71 5.95 -4.30 12.16
CA SER A 71 6.09 -4.89 13.49
C SER A 71 5.06 -5.99 13.74
N ASP A 72 3.78 -5.74 13.45
CA ASP A 72 2.71 -6.73 13.60
C ASP A 72 2.91 -7.92 12.66
N ILE A 73 3.32 -7.64 11.42
CA ILE A 73 3.60 -8.67 10.42
C ILE A 73 4.75 -9.55 10.91
N ALA A 74 5.83 -8.95 11.42
CA ALA A 74 6.96 -9.69 11.98
C ALA A 74 6.56 -10.53 13.20
N THR A 75 5.73 -9.99 14.10
CA THR A 75 5.20 -10.75 15.24
C THR A 75 4.35 -11.94 14.79
N ILE A 76 3.44 -11.75 13.84
CA ILE A 76 2.61 -12.84 13.31
C ILE A 76 3.46 -13.94 12.65
N GLN A 77 4.51 -13.56 11.92
CA GLN A 77 5.47 -14.50 11.31
C GLN A 77 6.24 -15.29 12.37
N LEU A 78 6.70 -14.60 13.42
CA LEU A 78 7.48 -15.19 14.50
C LEU A 78 6.64 -16.17 15.34
N ASP A 79 5.39 -15.81 15.63
CA ASP A 79 4.48 -16.61 16.45
C ASP A 79 3.97 -17.86 15.72
N ASN A 80 3.95 -17.85 14.38
CA ASN A 80 3.37 -18.92 13.57
C ASN A 80 4.33 -19.32 12.43
N PRO A 81 5.53 -19.83 12.73
CA PRO A 81 6.56 -20.05 11.72
C PRO A 81 6.18 -21.18 10.76
N GLY A 82 6.21 -20.89 9.46
CA GLY A 82 5.95 -21.88 8.40
C GLY A 82 4.47 -22.24 8.18
N ASP A 83 3.56 -21.80 9.05
CA ASP A 83 2.12 -21.99 8.87
C ASP A 83 1.48 -20.75 8.24
N THR A 84 1.54 -20.69 6.91
CA THR A 84 0.96 -19.57 6.16
C THR A 84 -0.53 -19.39 6.42
N ARG A 85 -1.29 -20.47 6.64
CA ARG A 85 -2.73 -20.38 6.88
C ARG A 85 -3.02 -19.72 8.23
N GLU A 86 -2.32 -20.15 9.27
CA GLU A 86 -2.47 -19.56 10.60
C GLU A 86 -1.99 -18.11 10.61
N GLN A 87 -0.90 -17.80 9.91
CA GLN A 87 -0.43 -16.42 9.75
C GLN A 87 -1.49 -15.53 9.07
N SER A 88 -2.11 -15.99 7.98
CA SER A 88 -3.19 -15.27 7.29
C SER A 88 -4.42 -15.08 8.17
N TYR A 89 -4.76 -16.10 8.95
CA TYR A 89 -5.87 -16.03 9.91
C TYR A 89 -5.60 -14.99 11.00
N LYS A 90 -4.39 -15.01 11.60
CA LYS A 90 -3.97 -14.05 12.62
C LYS A 90 -3.95 -12.62 12.09
N MET A 91 -3.44 -12.42 10.88
CA MET A 91 -3.47 -11.13 10.20
C MET A 91 -4.89 -10.57 10.07
N LEU A 92 -5.80 -11.35 9.48
CA LEU A 92 -7.19 -10.93 9.29
C LEU A 92 -7.89 -10.69 10.63
N HIS A 93 -7.62 -11.53 11.63
CA HIS A 93 -8.17 -11.36 12.97
C HIS A 93 -7.67 -10.06 13.62
N THR A 94 -6.37 -9.78 13.57
CA THR A 94 -5.78 -8.53 14.09
C THR A 94 -6.38 -7.30 13.41
N TRP A 95 -6.55 -7.33 12.09
CA TRP A 95 -7.19 -6.25 11.35
C TRP A 95 -8.63 -6.00 11.84
N VAL A 96 -9.46 -7.05 11.93
CA VAL A 96 -10.86 -6.92 12.40
C VAL A 96 -10.94 -6.37 13.83
N GLN A 97 -10.04 -6.81 14.72
CA GLN A 97 -9.99 -6.28 16.09
C GLN A 97 -9.66 -4.79 16.12
N ARG A 98 -8.71 -4.33 15.29
CA ARG A 98 -8.39 -2.91 15.18
C ARG A 98 -9.56 -2.09 14.66
N CYS A 99 -10.23 -2.55 13.61
CA CYS A 99 -11.37 -1.83 13.08
C CYS A 99 -12.50 -1.70 14.12
N ARG A 100 -12.78 -2.77 14.89
CA ARG A 100 -13.77 -2.73 15.98
C ARG A 100 -13.38 -1.76 17.09
N ALA A 101 -12.09 -1.67 17.43
CA ALA A 101 -11.60 -0.75 18.44
C ALA A 101 -11.77 0.71 18.00
N VAL A 102 -11.56 1.02 16.73
CA VAL A 102 -11.78 2.36 16.16
C VAL A 102 -13.26 2.73 16.17
N SER A 103 -14.16 1.78 15.86
CA SER A 103 -15.62 2.00 15.89
C SER A 103 -16.20 2.25 17.28
N HIS A 104 -15.45 1.98 18.36
CA HIS A 104 -15.90 2.14 19.75
C HIS A 104 -15.15 3.26 20.49
N LEU A 105 -14.43 4.14 19.79
CA LEU A 105 -13.90 5.34 20.42
C LEU A 105 -15.08 6.22 20.86
N PRO A 106 -15.18 6.58 22.16
CA PRO A 106 -16.11 7.62 22.56
C PRO A 106 -15.76 8.87 21.74
N ASP A 107 -16.77 9.49 21.15
CA ASP A 107 -16.63 10.71 20.38
C ASP A 107 -15.74 11.67 21.16
N ILE A 108 -14.54 11.96 20.64
CA ILE A 108 -13.55 12.85 21.27
C ILE A 108 -14.15 14.22 21.58
N ARG A 109 -15.27 14.59 20.94
CA ARG A 109 -16.07 15.77 21.27
C ARG A 109 -16.68 15.70 22.67
N SER A 110 -16.99 14.51 23.19
CA SER A 110 -17.45 14.30 24.56
C SER A 110 -16.34 14.46 25.60
N CYS A 111 -15.07 14.43 25.21
CA CYS A 111 -13.92 14.67 26.09
C CYS A 111 -13.43 16.13 26.08
N LEU A 112 -13.96 16.98 25.17
CA LEU A 112 -13.57 18.38 25.00
C LEU A 112 -14.59 19.38 25.58
N THR A 113 -15.59 18.91 26.32
CA THR A 113 -16.65 19.72 26.93
C THR A 113 -16.69 19.65 28.46
N ASP A 114 -15.53 19.64 29.13
CA ASP A 114 -15.44 19.96 30.57
C ASP A 114 -14.55 21.19 30.79
#